data_AF-A0A519K3Z9-F1
#
_entry.id   AF-A0A519K3Z9-F1
#
_cell.length_a   1.000
_cell.length_b   1.000
_cell.length_c   1.000
_cell.angle_alpha   90.00
_cell.angle_beta   90.00
_cell.angle_gamma   90.00
#
_symmetry.space_group_name_H-M   'P 1'
#
loop_
_entity.id
_entity.type
_entity.pdbx_description
1 polymer ?
#
loop_
_entity_poly.entity_id
_entity_poly.type
_entity_poly.pdbx_seq_one_letter_code
_entity_poly.pdbx_strand_id
1 'polypeptide(L)'
;MLNPYIFTSFRIETIIEKAAELGARRVRLVITERTNAERARLDRLTAIATEAAEQTGRMDVPEIVEPLKLAKLIETWDAPRRLLFCDEAGEAKPVL
;
A
#
# COMPACT_ATOMS: atom_id res chain seq x y z
N MET A 1 21.28 11.61 21.94
CA MET A 1 20.66 12.29 20.78
C MET A 1 20.35 11.23 19.73
N LEU A 2 19.09 10.75 19.66
CA LEU A 2 18.62 9.85 18.61
C LEU A 2 18.00 10.71 17.49
N ASN A 3 18.43 10.48 16.25
CA ASN A 3 18.06 11.26 15.08
C ASN A 3 16.62 10.90 14.63
N PRO A 4 15.67 11.85 14.59
CA PRO A 4 14.24 11.54 14.39
C PRO A 4 13.80 11.30 12.93
N TYR A 5 14.73 11.11 11.98
CA TYR A 5 14.40 11.02 10.55
C TYR A 5 14.48 9.61 9.93
N ILE A 6 14.60 8.57 10.74
CA ILE A 6 14.60 7.19 10.22
C ILE A 6 13.16 6.72 10.01
N PHE A 7 12.60 6.95 8.83
CA PHE A 7 11.52 6.08 8.34
C PHE A 7 12.16 4.73 7.99
N THR A 8 12.13 3.77 8.92
CA THR A 8 12.63 2.43 8.66
C THR A 8 11.69 1.68 7.68
N SER A 9 12.27 1.01 6.69
CA SER A 9 11.63 0.08 5.72
C SER A 9 10.53 -0.82 6.33
N PHE A 10 10.65 -1.14 7.62
CA PHE A 10 9.72 -1.96 8.40
C PHE A 10 8.24 -1.55 8.24
N ARG A 11 7.94 -0.25 8.14
CA ARG A 11 6.55 0.23 8.04
C ARG A 11 5.85 -0.20 6.76
N ILE A 12 6.56 -0.24 5.63
CA ILE A 12 5.99 -0.67 4.34
C ILE A 12 5.83 -2.18 4.33
N GLU A 13 6.83 -2.91 4.81
CA GLU A 13 6.80 -4.38 4.89
C GLU A 13 5.60 -4.87 5.72
N THR A 14 5.33 -4.26 6.88
CA THR A 14 4.13 -4.56 7.67
C THR A 14 2.83 -4.25 6.92
N ILE A 15 2.76 -3.15 6.16
CA ILE A 15 1.57 -2.84 5.35
C ILE A 15 1.34 -3.93 4.28
N ILE A 16 2.42 -4.41 3.64
CA ILE A 16 2.31 -5.48 2.63
C ILE A 16 1.83 -6.79 3.27
N GLU A 17 2.42 -7.18 4.40
CA GLU A 17 2.01 -8.35 5.17
C GLU A 17 0.51 -8.27 5.52
N LYS A 18 0.08 -7.17 6.17
CA LYS A 18 -1.32 -7.02 6.57
C LYS A 18 -2.27 -6.90 5.40
N ALA A 19 -1.87 -6.29 4.29
CA ALA A 19 -2.69 -6.30 3.08
C ALA A 19 -2.91 -7.73 2.56
N ALA A 20 -1.89 -8.58 2.59
CA ALA A 20 -2.01 -9.98 2.20
C ALA A 20 -2.94 -10.75 3.15
N GLU A 21 -2.75 -10.63 4.47
CA GLU A 21 -3.59 -11.28 5.49
C GLU A 21 -5.06 -10.86 5.39
N LEU A 22 -5.34 -9.58 5.14
CA LEU A 22 -6.69 -9.01 5.11
C LEU A 22 -7.43 -9.19 3.78
N GLY A 23 -6.90 -10.00 2.86
CA GLY A 23 -7.64 -10.32 1.64
C GLY A 23 -7.44 -9.33 0.49
N ALA A 24 -6.43 -8.44 0.52
CA ALA A 24 -6.18 -7.55 -0.60
C ALA A 24 -5.87 -8.36 -1.87
N ARG A 25 -6.36 -7.89 -3.02
CA ARG A 25 -6.11 -8.52 -4.33
C ARG A 25 -4.87 -7.95 -5.05
N ARG A 26 -4.55 -6.69 -4.79
CA ARG A 26 -3.44 -5.93 -5.38
C ARG A 26 -3.02 -4.84 -4.41
N VAL A 27 -1.71 -4.61 -4.29
CA VAL A 27 -1.14 -3.49 -3.52
C VAL A 27 -0.27 -2.64 -4.45
N ARG A 28 -0.55 -1.33 -4.46
CA ARG A 28 0.24 -0.33 -5.19
C ARG A 28 0.69 0.74 -4.23
N LEU A 29 2.00 1.00 -4.19
CA LEU A 29 2.52 2.18 -3.51
C LEU A 29 2.17 3.43 -4.34
N VAL A 30 1.60 4.44 -3.70
CA VAL A 30 1.22 5.68 -4.36
C VAL A 30 2.14 6.80 -3.88
N ILE A 31 2.81 7.46 -4.81
CA ILE A 31 3.71 8.58 -4.52
C ILE A 31 2.87 9.86 -4.49
N THR A 32 2.86 10.53 -3.33
CA THR A 32 2.19 11.81 -3.07
C THR A 32 3.22 12.90 -2.76
N GLU A 33 2.76 14.13 -2.55
CA GLU A 33 3.62 15.29 -2.27
C GLU A 33 4.54 15.08 -1.06
N ARG A 34 4.05 14.39 -0.02
CA ARG A 34 4.77 14.17 1.25
C ARG A 34 5.39 12.77 1.36
N THR A 35 5.37 11.98 0.28
CA THR A 35 6.01 10.66 0.28
C THR A 35 7.53 10.82 0.32
N ASN A 36 8.17 10.33 1.39
CA ASN A 36 9.62 10.13 1.39
C ASN A 36 9.94 8.85 0.59
N ALA A 37 10.28 9.03 -0.68
CA ALA A 37 10.46 7.93 -1.62
C ALA A 37 11.88 7.35 -1.52
N GLU A 38 12.06 6.36 -0.64
CA GLU A 38 13.13 5.39 -0.84
C GLU A 38 12.72 4.39 -1.92
N ARG A 39 13.70 3.85 -2.67
CA ARG A 39 13.42 2.89 -3.73
C ARG A 39 12.86 1.60 -3.13
N ALA A 40 11.56 1.36 -3.30
CA ALA A 40 10.92 0.13 -2.90
C ALA A 40 11.51 -1.06 -3.68
N ARG A 41 11.90 -2.10 -2.94
CA ARG A 41 12.38 -3.38 -3.50
C ARG A 41 11.19 -4.29 -3.75
N LEU A 42 10.57 -4.18 -4.93
CA LEU A 42 9.34 -4.91 -5.26
C LEU A 42 9.51 -6.43 -5.18
N ASP A 43 10.69 -6.95 -5.49
CA ASP A 43 11.08 -8.34 -5.27
C ASP A 43 10.88 -8.77 -3.81
N ARG A 44 11.39 -7.96 -2.88
CA ARG A 44 11.26 -8.18 -1.44
C ARG A 44 9.81 -8.06 -0.97
N LEU A 45 9.08 -7.04 -1.44
CA LEU A 45 7.67 -6.86 -1.06
C LEU A 45 6.79 -8.02 -1.58
N THR A 46 7.08 -8.53 -2.78
CA THR A 46 6.39 -9.70 -3.33
C THR A 46 6.66 -10.93 -2.48
N ALA A 47 7.91 -11.15 -2.04
CA ALA A 47 8.24 -12.26 -1.15
C ALA A 47 7.47 -12.19 0.18
N ILE A 48 7.37 -11.01 0.79
CA ILE A 48 6.61 -10.80 2.04
C ILE A 48 5.12 -11.10 1.83
N ALA A 49 4.54 -10.63 0.72
CA ALA A 49 3.15 -10.92 0.39
C ALA A 49 2.88 -12.43 0.21
N THR A 50 3.81 -13.14 -0.44
CA THR A 50 3.74 -14.60 -0.62
C THR A 50 3.79 -15.31 0.73
N GLU A 51 4.78 -14.99 1.57
CA GLU A 51 4.92 -15.59 2.90
C GLU A 51 3.67 -15.38 3.76
N ALA A 52 3.13 -14.16 3.79
CA ALA A 52 1.92 -13.83 4.55
C ALA A 52 0.69 -14.59 4.03
N ALA A 53 0.54 -14.73 2.70
CA ALA A 53 -0.54 -15.50 2.09
C ALA A 53 -0.43 -16.99 2.43
N GLU A 54 0.78 -17.56 2.40
CA GLU A 54 1.05 -18.96 2.77
C GLU A 54 0.73 -19.22 4.25
N GLN A 55 1.19 -18.35 5.15
CA GLN A 55 0.96 -18.48 6.60
C GLN A 55 -0.52 -18.37 6.98
N THR A 56 -1.30 -17.61 6.22
CA THR A 56 -2.75 -17.46 6.43
C THR A 56 -3.60 -18.48 5.65
N GLY A 57 -2.98 -19.33 4.84
CA GLY A 57 -3.69 -20.33 4.03
C GLY A 57 -4.53 -19.73 2.90
N ARG A 58 -4.18 -18.53 2.40
CA ARG A 58 -4.85 -17.94 1.24
C ARG A 58 -4.54 -18.73 -0.03
N MET A 59 -5.54 -18.80 -0.91
CA MET A 59 -5.41 -19.44 -2.24
C MET A 59 -4.81 -18.51 -3.30
N ASP A 60 -4.63 -17.24 -2.98
CA ASP A 60 -4.10 -16.21 -3.87
C ASP A 60 -3.16 -15.25 -3.12
N VAL A 61 -2.16 -14.77 -3.85
CA VAL A 61 -1.20 -13.75 -3.39
C VAL A 61 -1.59 -12.40 -3.99
N PRO A 62 -1.60 -11.30 -3.22
CA PRO A 62 -1.84 -9.98 -3.80
C PRO A 62 -0.75 -9.62 -4.81
N GLU A 63 -1.17 -9.05 -5.93
CA GLU A 63 -0.25 -8.52 -6.93
C GLU A 63 0.44 -7.25 -6.38
N ILE A 64 1.76 -7.27 -6.25
CA ILE A 64 2.56 -6.09 -5.88
C ILE A 64 3.01 -5.40 -7.17
N VAL A 65 2.52 -4.18 -7.40
CA VAL A 65 2.75 -3.46 -8.66
C VAL A 65 3.64 -2.23 -8.48
N GLU A 66 4.23 -1.80 -9.60
CA GLU A 66 5.08 -0.61 -9.67
C GLU A 66 4.41 0.62 -9.03
N PRO A 67 5.18 1.44 -8.28
CA PRO A 67 4.66 2.67 -7.71
C PRO A 67 4.16 3.64 -8.78
N LEU A 68 3.10 4.38 -8.46
CA LEU A 68 2.52 5.38 -9.37
C LEU A 68 2.30 6.70 -8.64
N LYS A 69 2.51 7.83 -9.32
CA LYS A 69 2.13 9.14 -8.77
C LYS A 69 0.62 9.22 -8.60
N LEU A 70 0.16 9.82 -7.50
CA LEU A 70 -1.27 9.98 -7.21
C LEU A 70 -2.03 10.63 -8.37
N ALA A 71 -1.51 11.73 -8.92
CA ALA A 71 -2.15 12.43 -10.04
C ALA A 71 -2.42 11.51 -11.25
N LYS A 72 -1.43 10.69 -11.62
CA LYS A 72 -1.55 9.74 -12.74
C LYS A 72 -2.49 8.57 -12.40
N LEU A 73 -2.51 8.13 -11.14
CA LEU A 73 -3.46 7.12 -10.68
C LEU A 73 -4.91 7.60 -10.83
N ILE A 74 -5.18 8.85 -10.44
CA ILE A 74 -6.52 9.45 -10.52
C ILE A 74 -6.93 9.66 -11.98
N GLU A 75 -6.03 10.17 -12.83
CA GLU A 75 -6.30 10.38 -14.26
C GLU A 75 -6.71 9.10 -14.99
N THR A 76 -6.11 7.96 -14.60
CA THR A 76 -6.34 6.66 -15.22
C THR A 76 -7.32 5.78 -14.44
N TRP A 77 -8.00 6.33 -13.43
CA TRP A 77 -8.84 5.54 -12.53
C TRP A 77 -10.12 5.07 -13.21
N ASP A 78 -10.44 3.79 -13.03
CA ASP A 78 -11.66 3.19 -13.55
C ASP A 78 -12.88 3.71 -12.79
N ALA A 79 -13.69 4.57 -13.42
CA ALA A 79 -14.79 5.30 -12.79
C ALA A 79 -15.83 4.43 -12.04
N PRO A 80 -16.18 3.21 -12.48
CA PRO A 80 -17.06 2.31 -11.73
C PRO A 80 -16.46 1.83 -10.39
N ARG A 81 -15.12 1.87 -10.24
CA ARG A 81 -14.45 1.43 -9.02
C ARG A 81 -14.47 2.56 -7.99
N ARG A 82 -15.20 2.39 -6.89
CA ARG A 82 -15.18 3.35 -5.78
C ARG A 82 -13.77 3.49 -5.22
N LEU A 83 -13.32 4.74 -5.07
CA LEU A 83 -12.09 5.10 -4.38
C LEU A 83 -12.45 5.59 -2.98
N LEU A 84 -11.86 4.95 -1.97
CA LEU A 84 -12.00 5.33 -0.57
C LEU A 84 -10.64 5.78 -0.05
N PHE A 85 -10.64 6.78 0.83
CA PHE A 85 -9.47 7.24 1.54
C PHE A 85 -9.84 7.56 2.98
N CYS A 86 -8.84 7.56 3.86
CA CYS A 86 -9.02 7.97 5.25
C CYS A 86 -8.73 9.47 5.36
N ASP A 87 -9.69 10.24 5.88
CA ASP A 87 -9.55 11.65 6.18
C ASP A 87 -9.56 11.86 7.69
N GLU A 88 -8.39 12.17 8.27
CA GLU A 88 -8.25 12.40 9.72
C GLU A 88 -8.93 13.69 10.18
N ALA A 89 -9.16 14.67 9.28
CA ALA A 89 -9.87 15.90 9.63
C ALA A 89 -11.38 15.68 9.78
N GLY A 90 -11.92 14.59 9.19
CA GLY A 90 -13.33 14.24 9.28
C GLY A 90 -14.26 15.16 8.50
N GLU A 91 -13.75 15.93 7.54
CA GLU A 91 -14.54 16.86 6.72
C GLU A 91 -15.15 16.16 5.51
N ALA A 92 -14.57 15.04 5.10
CA ALA A 92 -15.09 14.21 4.02
C ALA A 92 -16.41 13.51 4.40
N LYS A 93 -17.28 13.33 3.40
CA LYS A 93 -18.52 12.56 3.57
C LYS A 93 -18.20 11.10 3.93
N PRO A 94 -18.77 10.55 5.01
CA PRO A 94 -18.62 9.13 5.35
C PRO A 94 -19.10 8.21 4.23
N VAL A 95 -18.44 7.06 4.10
CA VAL A 95 -18.81 6.03 3.13
C VAL A 95 -20.05 5.22 3.55
N LEU A 96 -20.32 5.18 4.87
CA LEU A 96 -21.47 4.53 5.51
C LEU A 96 -22.31 5.56 6.26
#